data_AF-A0A1W2BG38-F1
#
_entry.id   AF-A0A1W2BG38-F1
#
_cell.length_a   1.000
_cell.length_b   1.000
_cell.length_c   1.000
_cell.angle_alpha   90.00
_cell.angle_beta   90.00
_cell.angle_gamma   90.00
#
_symmetry.space_group_name_H-M   'P 1'
#
loop_
_entity.id
_entity.type
_entity.pdbx_description
1 polymer ?
#
loop_
_entity_poly.entity_id
_entity_poly.type
_entity_poly.pdbx_seq_one_letter_code
_entity_poly.pdbx_strand_id
1 'polypeptide(L)'
;MNKFFGYIFSPLFYISFGLSLVIFHPIQWICYKFFGYKAHKASVDALNFFLTYSDLLLGSSITFVNDQNLPSDQPIIFVANHQSMYDIPGLIWFLRKYHVKFISKIELTKGIPSISFNLKYGGGANINRKDSKQAVSELIKLGRRMKEHNWSAMIFAEGTRAKDGQIKPFQVGGIATMLKIIPNALIVPVAIENSWKLVQYGAYPLSFGEKLKWTVLSPIDPANKNPEEIVLEVENAIRVKLNQVKPA
;
A
#
# COMPACT_ATOMS: atom_id res chain seq x y z
N MET A 1 13.87 -25.86 2.14
CA MET A 1 14.20 -25.44 3.52
C MET A 1 13.27 -24.33 4.02
N ASN A 2 13.03 -23.26 3.23
CA ASN A 2 12.17 -22.14 3.64
C ASN A 2 10.77 -22.56 4.15
N LYS A 3 10.11 -23.52 3.48
CA LYS A 3 8.81 -24.04 3.93
C LYS A 3 8.84 -24.74 5.30
N PHE A 4 9.89 -25.51 5.57
CA PHE A 4 10.05 -26.24 6.83
C PHE A 4 10.22 -25.27 8.00
N PHE A 5 11.16 -24.32 7.88
CA PHE A 5 11.31 -23.25 8.88
C PHE A 5 10.06 -22.37 8.96
N GLY A 6 9.34 -22.19 7.85
CA GLY A 6 8.04 -21.54 7.82
C GLY A 6 7.06 -22.10 8.85
N TYR A 7 6.96 -23.43 9.00
CA TYR A 7 6.09 -24.05 10.01
C TYR A 7 6.48 -23.70 11.46
N ILE A 8 7.77 -23.45 11.72
CA ILE A 8 8.30 -23.13 13.05
C ILE A 8 8.09 -21.65 13.37
N PHE A 9 8.35 -20.76 12.42
CA PHE A 9 8.38 -19.32 12.64
C PHE A 9 7.05 -18.61 12.31
N SER A 10 6.19 -19.19 11.48
CA SER A 10 4.86 -18.61 11.19
C SER A 10 3.99 -18.40 12.43
N PRO A 11 3.95 -19.32 13.43
CA PRO A 11 3.23 -19.06 14.67
C PRO A 11 3.71 -17.79 15.40
N LEU A 12 5.03 -17.59 15.49
CA LEU A 12 5.61 -16.40 16.13
C LEU A 12 5.22 -15.12 15.39
N PHE A 13 5.30 -15.16 14.06
CA PHE A 13 4.82 -14.07 13.20
C PHE A 13 3.35 -13.77 13.46
N TYR A 14 2.47 -14.77 13.39
CA TYR A 14 1.03 -14.57 13.53
C TYR A 14 0.62 -14.08 14.92
N ILE A 15 1.30 -14.54 15.97
CA ILE A 15 1.11 -14.03 17.33
C ILE A 15 1.49 -12.55 17.40
N SER A 16 2.69 -12.18 16.93
CA SER A 16 3.15 -10.77 16.92
C SER A 16 2.22 -9.86 16.11
N PHE A 17 1.91 -10.27 14.88
CA PHE A 17 1.06 -9.53 13.96
C PHE A 17 -0.36 -9.39 14.51
N GLY A 18 -0.95 -10.48 14.99
CA GLY A 18 -2.30 -10.51 15.56
C GLY A 18 -2.41 -9.70 16.86
N LEU A 19 -1.46 -9.85 17.78
CA LEU A 19 -1.43 -9.06 19.02
C LEU A 19 -1.30 -7.57 18.73
N SER A 20 -0.46 -7.19 17.76
CA SER A 20 -0.34 -5.79 17.33
C SER A 20 -1.71 -5.24 16.87
N LEU A 21 -2.46 -5.99 16.05
CA LEU A 21 -3.81 -5.57 15.63
C LEU A 21 -4.79 -5.43 16.80
N VAL A 22 -4.75 -6.33 17.77
CA VAL A 22 -5.66 -6.31 18.94
C VAL A 22 -5.30 -5.19 19.91
N ILE A 23 -4.02 -5.02 20.24
CA ILE A 23 -3.53 -4.00 21.17
C ILE A 23 -3.75 -2.59 20.61
N PHE A 24 -3.46 -2.38 19.32
CA PHE A 24 -3.64 -1.06 18.71
C PHE A 24 -5.10 -0.70 18.45
N HIS A 25 -6.05 -1.63 18.54
CA HIS A 25 -7.45 -1.31 18.30
C HIS A 25 -8.03 -0.33 19.34
N PRO A 26 -7.96 -0.61 20.66
CA PRO A 26 -8.36 0.36 21.68
C PRO A 26 -7.48 1.62 21.65
N ILE A 27 -6.18 1.50 21.36
CA ILE A 27 -5.29 2.68 21.24
C ILE A 27 -5.79 3.62 20.13
N GLN A 28 -6.05 3.09 18.94
CA GLN A 28 -6.57 3.88 17.82
C GLN A 28 -7.91 4.52 18.16
N TRP A 29 -8.80 3.79 18.84
CA TRP A 29 -10.09 4.30 19.26
C TRP A 29 -9.94 5.45 20.26
N ILE A 30 -9.11 5.30 21.30
CA ILE A 30 -8.81 6.34 22.29
C ILE A 30 -8.19 7.56 21.60
N CYS A 31 -7.17 7.35 20.77
CA CYS A 31 -6.51 8.41 20.02
C CYS A 31 -7.51 9.20 19.16
N TYR A 32 -8.38 8.52 18.42
CA TYR A 32 -9.39 9.17 17.60
C TYR A 32 -10.44 9.92 18.43
N LYS A 33 -10.98 9.28 19.48
CA LYS A 33 -12.11 9.79 20.25
C LYS A 33 -11.74 10.97 21.14
N PHE A 34 -10.56 10.95 21.76
CA PHE A 34 -10.16 11.94 22.76
C PHE A 34 -9.08 12.92 22.28
N PHE A 35 -8.27 12.53 21.28
CA PHE A 35 -7.14 13.34 20.81
C PHE A 35 -7.22 13.70 19.31
N GLY A 36 -8.28 13.26 18.63
CA GLY A 36 -8.58 13.59 17.24
C GLY A 36 -7.74 12.87 16.19
N TYR A 37 -7.89 13.31 14.94
CA TYR A 37 -7.38 12.62 13.77
C TYR A 37 -5.84 12.50 13.73
N LYS A 38 -5.11 13.54 14.15
CA LYS A 38 -3.63 13.51 14.14
C LYS A 38 -3.08 12.43 15.06
N ALA A 39 -3.65 12.29 16.26
CA ALA A 39 -3.29 11.23 17.19
C ALA A 39 -3.69 9.85 16.65
N HIS A 40 -4.88 9.72 16.05
CA HIS A 40 -5.30 8.48 15.37
C HIS A 40 -4.29 8.08 14.29
N LYS A 41 -3.89 9.01 13.42
CA LYS A 41 -2.88 8.74 12.39
C LYS A 41 -1.54 8.31 12.99
N ALA A 42 -1.06 8.97 14.04
CA ALA A 42 0.19 8.57 14.71
C ALA A 42 0.11 7.14 15.27
N SER A 43 -1.03 6.75 15.85
CA SER A 43 -1.25 5.38 16.32
C SER A 43 -1.32 4.36 15.17
N VAL A 44 -1.84 4.74 14.00
CA VAL A 44 -1.83 3.91 12.79
C VAL A 44 -0.42 3.74 12.25
N ASP A 45 0.40 4.79 12.22
CA ASP A 45 1.81 4.69 11.81
C ASP A 45 2.56 3.73 12.75
N ALA A 46 2.39 3.89 14.06
CA ALA A 46 3.00 3.03 15.06
C ALA A 46 2.54 1.56 14.91
N LEU A 47 1.25 1.30 14.68
CA LEU A 47 0.78 -0.04 14.37
C LEU A 47 1.53 -0.62 13.16
N ASN A 48 1.61 0.14 12.06
CA ASN A 48 2.23 -0.37 10.84
C ASN A 48 3.74 -0.60 10.99
N PHE A 49 4.43 0.13 11.87
CA PHE A 49 5.78 -0.24 12.30
C PHE A 49 5.83 -1.68 12.86
N PHE A 50 4.99 -1.99 13.86
CA PHE A 50 4.99 -3.33 14.47
C PHE A 50 4.55 -4.43 13.48
N LEU A 51 3.57 -4.15 12.62
CA LEU A 51 3.15 -5.08 11.58
C LEU A 51 4.26 -5.35 10.57
N THR A 52 4.98 -4.32 10.11
CA THR A 52 6.12 -4.46 9.19
C THR A 52 7.25 -5.25 9.84
N TYR A 53 7.66 -4.89 11.05
CA TYR A 53 8.79 -5.56 11.70
C TYR A 53 8.45 -6.94 12.27
N SER A 54 7.19 -7.35 12.26
CA SER A 54 6.82 -8.76 12.50
C SER A 54 7.43 -9.70 11.46
N ASP A 55 7.67 -9.22 10.23
CA ASP A 55 8.32 -10.02 9.17
C ASP A 55 9.73 -10.50 9.57
N LEU A 56 10.42 -9.80 10.49
CA LEU A 56 11.73 -10.23 11.01
C LEU A 56 11.65 -11.57 11.76
N LEU A 57 10.50 -11.89 12.35
CA LEU A 57 10.27 -13.18 13.03
C LEU A 57 10.25 -14.35 12.05
N LEU A 58 10.00 -14.10 10.76
CA LEU A 58 10.13 -15.08 9.69
C LEU A 58 11.58 -15.19 9.17
N GLY A 59 12.55 -14.55 9.83
CA GLY A 59 13.93 -14.45 9.33
C GLY A 59 14.05 -13.61 8.06
N SER A 60 13.00 -12.89 7.66
CA SER A 60 12.98 -12.06 6.46
C SER A 60 13.77 -10.77 6.69
N SER A 61 14.37 -10.23 5.63
CA SER A 61 15.00 -8.90 5.65
C SER A 61 14.06 -7.87 5.05
N ILE A 62 14.07 -6.65 5.60
CA ILE A 62 13.23 -5.53 5.15
C ILE A 62 14.13 -4.44 4.59
N THR A 63 13.91 -4.01 3.35
CA THR A 63 14.66 -2.92 2.71
C THR A 63 13.71 -1.93 2.06
N PHE A 64 13.84 -0.66 2.41
CA PHE A 64 13.12 0.42 1.75
C PHE A 64 14.13 1.40 1.16
N VAL A 65 14.07 1.61 -0.16
CA VAL A 65 14.97 2.51 -0.88
C VAL A 65 14.15 3.67 -1.44
N ASN A 66 14.56 4.90 -1.10
CA ASN A 66 14.01 6.10 -1.68
C ASN A 66 15.10 7.16 -1.82
N ASP A 67 15.70 7.19 -3.00
CA ASP A 67 16.74 8.17 -3.36
C ASP A 67 16.13 9.44 -4.02
N GLN A 68 14.80 9.56 -4.01
CA GLN A 68 14.09 10.66 -4.64
C GLN A 68 13.84 11.80 -3.64
N ASN A 69 14.08 13.04 -4.10
CA ASN A 69 13.71 14.24 -3.37
C ASN A 69 12.25 14.62 -3.65
N LEU A 70 11.31 13.85 -3.10
CA LEU A 70 9.89 14.09 -3.33
C LEU A 70 9.38 15.29 -2.51
N PRO A 71 8.52 16.14 -3.10
CA PRO A 71 7.97 17.30 -2.43
C PRO A 71 7.05 16.90 -1.27
N SER A 72 6.91 17.79 -0.29
CA SER A 72 5.99 17.65 0.85
C SER A 72 4.84 18.64 0.83
N ASP A 73 4.78 19.51 -0.17
CA ASP A 73 3.88 20.64 -0.32
C ASP A 73 2.87 20.46 -1.48
N GLN A 74 2.87 19.30 -2.14
CA GLN A 74 1.86 18.93 -3.13
C GLN A 74 1.41 17.47 -3.01
N PRO A 75 0.17 17.13 -3.45
CA PRO A 75 -0.32 15.76 -3.42
C PRO A 75 0.52 14.81 -4.28
N ILE A 76 0.72 13.58 -3.81
CA ILE A 76 1.41 12.53 -4.55
C ILE A 76 0.47 11.33 -4.75
N ILE A 77 0.44 10.79 -5.96
CA ILE A 77 -0.17 9.49 -6.26
C ILE A 77 0.98 8.50 -6.43
N PHE A 78 1.22 7.72 -5.39
CA PHE A 78 2.11 6.56 -5.49
C PHE A 78 1.40 5.44 -6.24
N VAL A 79 2.10 4.83 -7.19
CA VAL A 79 1.59 3.72 -7.99
C VAL A 79 2.53 2.54 -7.87
N ALA A 80 2.01 1.37 -7.50
CA ALA A 80 2.82 0.19 -7.24
C ALA A 80 2.25 -1.07 -7.88
N ASN A 81 3.12 -2.05 -8.14
CA ASN A 81 2.70 -3.45 -8.28
C ASN A 81 2.25 -3.99 -6.91
N HIS A 82 1.50 -5.09 -6.89
CA HIS A 82 0.93 -5.67 -5.66
C HIS A 82 1.15 -7.18 -5.60
N GLN A 83 1.85 -7.63 -4.58
CA GLN A 83 2.34 -9.00 -4.47
C GLN A 83 1.80 -9.72 -3.24
N SER A 84 1.49 -8.99 -2.15
CA SER A 84 0.95 -9.59 -0.92
C SER A 84 0.14 -8.60 -0.09
N MET A 85 -0.63 -9.07 0.89
CA MET A 85 -1.25 -8.15 1.86
C MET A 85 -0.23 -7.46 2.78
N TYR A 86 0.97 -8.05 2.91
CA TYR A 86 2.06 -7.55 3.74
C TYR A 86 2.82 -6.39 3.07
N ASP A 87 2.46 -6.04 1.83
CA ASP A 87 2.95 -4.83 1.16
C ASP A 87 2.50 -3.56 1.89
N ILE A 88 1.27 -3.58 2.40
CA ILE A 88 0.56 -2.39 2.89
C ILE A 88 1.21 -1.80 4.15
N PRO A 89 1.52 -2.60 5.20
CA PRO A 89 2.14 -2.03 6.40
C PRO A 89 3.48 -1.35 6.13
N GLY A 90 4.34 -1.98 5.31
CA GLY A 90 5.63 -1.40 4.94
C GLY A 90 5.46 -0.05 4.23
N LEU A 91 4.55 0.01 3.25
CA LEU A 91 4.27 1.25 2.53
C LEU A 91 3.68 2.34 3.44
N ILE A 92 2.75 2.00 4.34
CA ILE A 92 2.22 2.97 5.32
C ILE A 92 3.35 3.51 6.19
N TRP A 93 4.18 2.63 6.75
CA TRP A 93 5.25 3.03 7.66
C TRP A 93 6.33 3.85 6.96
N PHE A 94 6.89 3.38 5.85
CA PHE A 94 8.00 4.05 5.20
C PHE A 94 7.60 5.34 4.49
N LEU A 95 6.37 5.43 3.97
CA LEU A 95 5.84 6.65 3.34
C LEU A 95 5.01 7.51 4.29
N ARG A 96 5.00 7.23 5.60
CA ARG A 96 4.16 7.93 6.60
C ARG A 96 4.27 9.45 6.60
N LYS A 97 5.42 9.99 6.18
CA LYS A 97 5.65 11.45 6.07
C LYS A 97 4.78 12.13 5.01
N TYR A 98 4.35 11.38 3.98
CA TYR A 98 3.47 11.86 2.90
C TYR A 98 1.99 11.57 3.17
N HIS A 99 1.67 11.01 4.34
CA HIS A 99 0.29 10.73 4.78
C HIS A 99 -0.53 9.91 3.78
N VAL A 100 0.08 8.84 3.28
CA VAL A 100 -0.46 8.00 2.19
C VAL A 100 -1.78 7.33 2.57
N LYS A 101 -2.80 7.47 1.71
CA LYS A 101 -4.12 6.84 1.80
C LYS A 101 -4.28 5.74 0.78
N PHE A 102 -4.98 4.67 1.18
CA PHE A 102 -5.14 3.49 0.34
C PHE A 102 -6.56 3.39 -0.20
N ILE A 103 -6.67 2.75 -1.36
CA ILE A 103 -7.94 2.29 -1.93
C ILE A 103 -8.16 0.84 -1.47
N SER A 104 -9.22 0.60 -0.72
CA SER A 104 -9.52 -0.67 -0.05
C SER A 104 -10.86 -1.23 -0.50
N LYS A 105 -11.02 -2.54 -0.34
CA LYS A 105 -12.33 -3.21 -0.47
C LYS A 105 -13.24 -2.80 0.69
N ILE A 106 -14.47 -2.38 0.40
CA ILE A 106 -15.44 -1.94 1.42
C ILE A 106 -15.73 -3.02 2.46
N GLU A 107 -15.63 -4.30 2.10
CA GLU A 107 -15.82 -5.44 2.98
C GLU A 107 -14.81 -5.48 4.13
N LEU A 108 -13.60 -4.93 3.93
CA LEU A 108 -12.54 -4.89 4.96
C LEU A 108 -12.83 -3.85 6.06
N THR A 109 -13.84 -3.00 5.88
CA THR A 109 -14.28 -2.03 6.90
C THR A 109 -14.97 -2.70 8.10
N LYS A 110 -15.14 -4.02 8.09
CA LYS A 110 -15.81 -4.79 9.15
C LYS A 110 -14.98 -6.01 9.56
N GLY A 111 -14.95 -6.28 10.88
CA GLY A 111 -14.49 -7.55 11.44
C GLY A 111 -12.98 -7.70 11.67
N ILE A 112 -12.13 -6.78 11.24
CA ILE A 112 -10.68 -6.87 11.42
C ILE A 112 -10.21 -5.83 12.44
N PRO A 113 -9.73 -6.23 13.64
CA PRO A 113 -9.22 -5.32 14.66
C PRO A 113 -8.17 -4.37 14.07
N SER A 114 -8.19 -3.11 14.51
CA SER A 114 -7.38 -2.00 14.00
C SER A 114 -7.57 -1.65 12.52
N ILE A 115 -7.55 -2.61 11.60
CA ILE A 115 -7.67 -2.38 10.15
C ILE A 115 -9.04 -1.81 9.82
N SER A 116 -10.13 -2.48 10.23
CA SER A 116 -11.49 -2.01 9.94
C SER A 116 -11.78 -0.63 10.55
N PHE A 117 -11.20 -0.34 11.71
CA PHE A 117 -11.31 0.98 12.35
C PHE A 117 -10.58 2.05 11.52
N ASN A 118 -9.32 1.80 11.16
CA ASN A 118 -8.57 2.71 10.30
C ASN A 118 -9.21 2.89 8.92
N LEU A 119 -9.79 1.86 8.32
CA LEU A 119 -10.47 2.00 7.04
C LEU A 119 -11.71 2.91 7.14
N LYS A 120 -12.42 2.90 8.27
CA LYS A 120 -13.59 3.78 8.51
C LYS A 120 -13.19 5.23 8.81
N TYR A 121 -12.15 5.44 9.61
CA TYR A 121 -11.83 6.76 10.16
C TYR A 121 -10.52 7.38 9.61
N GLY A 122 -9.70 6.60 8.92
CA GLY A 122 -8.36 6.99 8.46
C GLY A 122 -8.33 7.80 7.16
N GLY A 123 -9.46 7.90 6.45
CA GLY A 123 -9.62 8.82 5.32
C GLY A 123 -9.27 8.26 3.94
N GLY A 124 -9.15 6.92 3.79
CA GLY A 124 -8.97 6.26 2.49
C GLY A 124 -10.25 6.17 1.66
N ALA A 125 -10.18 5.50 0.51
CA ALA A 125 -11.33 5.20 -0.36
C ALA A 125 -11.75 3.74 -0.20
N ASN A 126 -12.95 3.49 0.34
CA ASN A 126 -13.48 2.13 0.52
C ASN A 126 -14.44 1.78 -0.62
N ILE A 127 -13.96 1.05 -1.62
CA ILE A 127 -14.69 0.78 -2.86
C ILE A 127 -15.43 -0.55 -2.82
N ASN A 128 -16.64 -0.56 -3.38
CA ASN A 128 -17.34 -1.76 -3.80
C ASN A 128 -16.92 -2.08 -5.23
N ARG A 129 -16.16 -3.16 -5.43
CA ARG A 129 -15.65 -3.53 -6.77
C ARG A 129 -16.75 -3.98 -7.74
N LYS A 130 -17.96 -4.24 -7.24
CA LYS A 130 -19.13 -4.58 -8.06
C LYS A 130 -19.95 -3.35 -8.46
N ASP A 131 -19.63 -2.18 -7.91
CA ASP A 131 -20.33 -0.92 -8.18
C ASP A 131 -19.33 0.17 -8.62
N SER A 132 -19.18 0.31 -9.94
CA SER A 132 -18.25 1.28 -10.53
C SER A 132 -18.60 2.73 -10.19
N LYS A 133 -19.89 3.06 -10.04
CA LYS A 133 -20.33 4.43 -9.69
C LYS A 133 -19.93 4.75 -8.25
N GLN A 134 -20.14 3.83 -7.32
CA GLN A 134 -19.69 3.99 -5.94
C GLN A 134 -18.16 4.09 -5.85
N ALA A 135 -17.42 3.27 -6.59
CA ALA A 135 -15.97 3.31 -6.62
C ALA A 135 -15.44 4.68 -7.11
N VAL A 136 -15.99 5.21 -8.22
CA VAL A 136 -15.65 6.54 -8.72
C VAL A 136 -15.99 7.63 -7.70
N SER A 137 -17.15 7.55 -7.04
CA SER A 137 -17.54 8.51 -5.99
C SER A 137 -16.53 8.54 -4.84
N GLU A 138 -16.06 7.38 -4.37
CA GLU A 138 -15.06 7.31 -3.30
C GLU A 138 -13.69 7.84 -3.73
N LEU A 139 -13.27 7.60 -4.98
CA LEU A 139 -12.06 8.19 -5.53
C LEU A 139 -12.15 9.71 -5.61
N ILE A 140 -13.29 10.26 -6.03
CA ILE A 140 -13.53 11.71 -6.03
C ILE A 140 -13.43 12.28 -4.62
N LYS A 141 -14.05 11.62 -3.62
CA LYS A 141 -13.93 12.03 -2.21
C LYS A 141 -12.49 11.98 -1.70
N LEU A 142 -11.72 10.96 -2.09
CA LEU A 142 -10.31 10.87 -1.76
C LEU A 142 -9.51 12.00 -2.40
N GLY A 143 -9.68 12.26 -3.70
CA GLY A 143 -9.01 13.35 -4.41
C GLY A 143 -9.29 14.72 -3.79
N ARG A 144 -10.54 14.98 -3.37
CA ARG A 144 -10.89 16.23 -2.66
C ARG A 144 -10.13 16.37 -1.32
N ARG A 145 -10.09 15.31 -0.50
CA ARG A 145 -9.34 15.30 0.76
C ARG A 145 -7.83 15.45 0.55
N MET A 146 -7.30 14.85 -0.52
CA MET A 146 -5.90 15.05 -0.91
C MET A 146 -5.60 16.51 -1.22
N LYS A 147 -6.47 17.17 -1.98
CA LYS A 147 -6.34 18.61 -2.27
C LYS A 147 -6.46 19.47 -1.01
N GLU A 148 -7.40 19.16 -0.13
CA GLU A 148 -7.68 19.95 1.08
C GLU A 148 -6.58 19.82 2.14
N HIS A 149 -6.03 18.62 2.32
CA HIS A 149 -5.12 18.33 3.43
C HIS A 149 -3.70 18.01 2.97
N ASN A 150 -3.40 18.18 1.68
CA ASN A 150 -2.14 17.80 1.07
C ASN A 150 -1.75 16.33 1.36
N TRP A 151 -2.71 15.41 1.22
CA TRP A 151 -2.47 13.98 1.41
C TRP A 151 -1.99 13.32 0.13
N SER A 152 -1.30 12.20 0.29
CA SER A 152 -0.94 11.30 -0.81
C SER A 152 -1.88 10.11 -0.89
N ALA A 153 -1.90 9.41 -2.03
CA ALA A 153 -2.59 8.15 -2.20
C ALA A 153 -1.65 7.05 -2.71
N MET A 154 -1.97 5.80 -2.41
CA MET A 154 -1.35 4.60 -2.96
C MET A 154 -2.36 3.86 -3.82
N ILE A 155 -1.99 3.59 -5.07
CA ILE A 155 -2.77 2.80 -6.01
C ILE A 155 -1.97 1.57 -6.42
N PHE A 156 -2.53 0.40 -6.11
CA PHE A 156 -2.07 -0.87 -6.66
C PHE A 156 -2.70 -1.08 -8.04
N ALA A 157 -2.01 -0.64 -9.08
CA ALA A 157 -2.62 -0.47 -10.41
C ALA A 157 -2.99 -1.79 -11.11
N GLU A 158 -2.46 -2.94 -10.68
CA GLU A 158 -2.86 -4.27 -11.18
C GLU A 158 -4.31 -4.64 -10.79
N GLY A 159 -4.92 -3.97 -9.81
CA GLY A 159 -6.27 -4.24 -9.28
C GLY A 159 -6.41 -5.55 -8.47
N THR A 160 -5.44 -6.46 -8.60
CA THR A 160 -5.33 -7.74 -7.89
C THR A 160 -3.87 -8.03 -7.55
N ARG A 161 -3.63 -8.95 -6.62
CA ARG A 161 -2.27 -9.39 -6.29
C ARG A 161 -1.72 -10.33 -7.36
N ALA A 162 -0.45 -10.16 -7.73
CA ALA A 162 0.36 -11.13 -8.47
C ALA A 162 0.75 -12.28 -7.52
N LYS A 163 0.38 -13.52 -7.86
CA LYS A 163 0.63 -14.69 -6.99
C LYS A 163 2.00 -15.34 -7.23
N ASP A 164 2.63 -15.01 -8.34
CA ASP A 164 3.89 -15.54 -8.85
C ASP A 164 4.97 -14.44 -8.97
N GLY A 165 4.65 -13.22 -8.50
CA GLY A 165 5.52 -12.06 -8.60
C GLY A 165 5.55 -11.37 -9.97
N GLN A 166 4.86 -11.91 -10.98
CA GLN A 166 4.82 -11.33 -12.32
C GLN A 166 3.80 -10.20 -12.39
N ILE A 167 4.22 -9.01 -12.84
CA ILE A 167 3.33 -7.86 -12.89
C ILE A 167 2.31 -8.01 -14.03
N LYS A 168 1.05 -7.73 -13.70
CA LYS A 168 -0.06 -7.65 -14.66
C LYS A 168 -0.14 -6.26 -15.29
N PRO A 169 -0.89 -6.11 -16.41
CA PRO A 169 -1.17 -4.80 -16.99
C PRO A 169 -1.84 -3.86 -15.97
N PHE A 170 -1.42 -2.60 -15.99
CA PHE A 170 -1.93 -1.59 -15.07
C PHE A 170 -3.27 -1.01 -15.55
N GLN A 171 -4.18 -0.80 -14.60
CA GLN A 171 -5.51 -0.26 -14.85
C GLN A 171 -5.47 1.28 -14.83
N VAL A 172 -5.97 1.91 -15.90
CA VAL A 172 -5.91 3.36 -16.08
C VAL A 172 -6.96 4.10 -15.26
N GLY A 173 -8.16 3.54 -15.12
CA GLY A 173 -9.35 4.27 -14.64
C GLY A 173 -9.21 4.91 -13.25
N GLY A 174 -8.54 4.25 -12.32
CA GLY A 174 -8.32 4.78 -10.97
C GLY A 174 -7.42 6.01 -10.96
N ILE A 175 -6.29 5.94 -11.68
CA ILE A 175 -5.32 7.03 -11.82
C ILE A 175 -5.95 8.19 -12.61
N ALA A 176 -6.62 7.90 -13.72
CA ALA A 176 -7.34 8.90 -14.51
C ALA A 176 -8.41 9.65 -13.70
N THR A 177 -9.17 8.94 -12.86
CA THR A 177 -10.19 9.55 -11.99
C THR A 177 -9.57 10.50 -10.97
N MET A 178 -8.44 10.12 -10.37
CA MET A 178 -7.74 10.95 -9.40
C MET A 178 -7.14 12.19 -10.06
N LEU A 179 -6.46 12.05 -11.21
CA LEU A 179 -5.86 13.16 -11.94
C LEU A 179 -6.88 14.22 -12.41
N LYS A 180 -8.14 13.83 -12.68
CA LYS A 180 -9.21 14.81 -12.95
C LYS A 180 -9.52 15.72 -11.76
N ILE A 181 -9.29 15.26 -10.53
CA ILE A 181 -9.58 16.01 -9.30
C ILE A 181 -8.34 16.75 -8.78
N ILE A 182 -7.17 16.14 -8.97
CA ILE A 182 -5.86 16.66 -8.55
C ILE A 182 -4.87 16.61 -9.72
N PRO A 183 -5.04 17.47 -10.75
CA PRO A 183 -4.24 17.41 -11.98
C PRO A 183 -2.75 17.67 -11.75
N ASN A 184 -2.40 18.40 -10.69
CA ASN A 184 -1.01 18.71 -10.33
C ASN A 184 -0.37 17.65 -9.41
N ALA A 185 -1.03 16.51 -9.19
CA ALA A 185 -0.50 15.48 -8.30
C ALA A 185 0.68 14.75 -8.95
N LEU A 186 1.82 14.73 -8.26
CA LEU A 186 3.00 14.02 -8.75
C LEU A 186 2.73 12.51 -8.80
N ILE A 187 3.10 11.84 -9.89
CA ILE A 187 2.98 10.39 -10.01
C ILE A 187 4.31 9.77 -9.61
N VAL A 188 4.30 8.85 -8.64
CA VAL A 188 5.54 8.24 -8.13
C VAL A 188 5.45 6.72 -8.19
N PRO A 189 6.17 6.05 -9.10
CA PRO A 189 6.19 4.60 -9.15
C PRO A 189 6.93 4.00 -7.93
N VAL A 190 6.43 2.88 -7.41
CA VAL A 190 7.07 2.09 -6.36
C VAL A 190 7.12 0.62 -6.78
N ALA A 191 8.32 0.07 -6.91
CA ALA A 191 8.52 -1.34 -7.21
C ALA A 191 8.59 -2.16 -5.92
N ILE A 192 7.78 -3.22 -5.83
CA ILE A 192 7.74 -4.18 -4.72
C ILE A 192 8.34 -5.51 -5.19
N GLU A 193 9.31 -5.99 -4.42
CA GLU A 193 10.07 -7.21 -4.69
C GLU A 193 9.85 -8.26 -3.60
N ASN A 194 9.69 -9.52 -4.01
CA ASN A 194 9.66 -10.73 -3.19
C ASN A 194 8.53 -10.89 -2.17
N SER A 195 7.64 -9.91 -1.95
CA SER A 195 6.62 -10.06 -0.91
C SER A 195 5.60 -11.17 -1.20
N TRP A 196 5.38 -11.52 -2.47
CA TRP A 196 4.58 -12.68 -2.87
C TRP A 196 5.19 -14.00 -2.35
N LYS A 197 6.51 -14.07 -2.18
CA LYS A 197 7.20 -15.28 -1.69
C LYS A 197 6.84 -15.60 -0.25
N LEU A 198 6.51 -14.60 0.58
CA LEU A 198 6.01 -14.84 1.94
C LEU A 198 4.78 -15.76 1.94
N VAL A 199 3.90 -15.58 0.97
CA VAL A 199 2.60 -16.27 0.88
C VAL A 199 2.58 -17.34 -0.21
N GLN A 200 3.73 -17.74 -0.76
CA GLN A 200 3.82 -18.69 -1.87
C GLN A 200 3.25 -20.08 -1.53
N TYR A 201 3.16 -20.43 -0.25
CA TYR A 201 2.57 -21.68 0.24
C TYR A 201 1.12 -21.53 0.72
N GLY A 202 0.48 -20.38 0.45
CA GLY A 202 -0.84 -20.04 0.95
C GLY A 202 -0.79 -19.24 2.26
N ALA A 203 -1.85 -19.35 3.07
CA ALA A 203 -1.92 -18.64 4.35
C ALA A 203 -1.07 -19.32 5.46
N TYR A 204 -0.76 -20.61 5.35
CA TYR A 204 0.09 -21.29 6.32
C TYR A 204 0.79 -22.51 5.69
N PRO A 205 2.10 -22.68 5.91
CA PRO A 205 3.00 -21.74 6.58
C PRO A 205 3.35 -20.56 5.66
N LEU A 206 3.81 -19.45 6.25
CA LEU A 206 4.52 -18.42 5.50
C LEU A 206 5.95 -18.89 5.19
N SER A 207 6.54 -18.35 4.12
CA SER A 207 7.93 -18.65 3.77
C SER A 207 8.91 -17.95 4.72
N PHE A 208 9.96 -18.65 5.11
CA PHE A 208 11.04 -18.14 5.96
C PHE A 208 12.18 -17.55 5.10
N GLY A 209 12.78 -16.45 5.57
CA GLY A 209 14.03 -15.91 5.03
C GLY A 209 13.90 -15.06 3.77
N GLU A 210 12.74 -14.48 3.50
CA GLU A 210 12.51 -13.73 2.26
C GLU A 210 13.11 -12.32 2.33
N LYS A 211 13.57 -11.80 1.19
CA LYS A 211 14.18 -10.46 1.10
C LYS A 211 13.16 -9.44 0.60
N LEU A 212 12.36 -8.90 1.50
CA LEU A 212 11.32 -7.93 1.20
C LEU A 212 11.94 -6.58 0.85
N LYS A 213 11.55 -6.04 -0.30
CA LYS A 213 12.10 -4.76 -0.76
C LYS A 213 11.07 -3.90 -1.46
N TRP A 214 11.11 -2.61 -1.14
CA TRP A 214 10.35 -1.56 -1.80
C TRP A 214 11.33 -0.52 -2.32
N THR A 215 11.22 -0.17 -3.60
CA THR A 215 12.05 0.88 -4.22
C THR A 215 11.17 1.95 -4.80
N VAL A 216 11.30 3.19 -4.31
CA VAL A 216 10.69 4.38 -4.91
C VAL A 216 11.49 4.75 -6.17
N LEU A 217 10.80 4.86 -7.30
CA LEU A 217 11.41 5.19 -8.60
C LEU A 217 11.25 6.68 -8.91
N SER A 218 11.91 7.11 -9.98
CA SER A 218 11.86 8.50 -10.45
C SER A 218 10.41 8.98 -10.61
N PRO A 219 10.08 10.16 -10.07
CA PRO A 219 8.75 10.73 -10.21
C PRO A 219 8.45 11.08 -11.67
N ILE A 220 7.18 10.98 -12.05
CA ILE A 220 6.66 11.32 -13.36
C ILE A 220 5.75 12.55 -13.20
N ASP A 221 6.09 13.61 -13.91
CA ASP A 221 5.23 14.78 -14.02
C ASP A 221 4.04 14.45 -14.94
N PRO A 222 2.78 14.56 -14.47
CA PRO A 222 1.61 14.33 -15.30
C PRO A 222 1.36 15.44 -16.34
N ALA A 223 2.07 16.59 -16.27
CA ALA A 223 1.86 17.70 -17.18
C ALA A 223 1.99 17.28 -18.65
N ASN A 224 1.00 17.68 -19.47
CA ASN A 224 0.93 17.42 -20.90
C ASN A 224 0.89 15.93 -21.33
N LYS A 225 0.60 15.00 -20.41
CA LYS A 225 0.42 13.57 -20.71
C LYS A 225 -1.02 13.16 -20.48
N ASN A 226 -1.53 12.26 -21.32
CA ASN A 226 -2.82 11.62 -21.03
C ASN A 226 -2.64 10.50 -19.96
N PRO A 227 -3.72 10.09 -19.27
CA PRO A 227 -3.63 9.06 -18.24
C PRO A 227 -3.06 7.72 -18.72
N GLU A 228 -3.31 7.33 -19.97
CA GLU A 228 -2.82 6.10 -20.58
C GLU A 228 -1.29 6.11 -20.71
N GLU A 229 -0.72 7.21 -21.19
CA GLU A 229 0.73 7.44 -21.29
C GLU A 229 1.40 7.38 -19.91
N ILE A 230 0.82 8.07 -18.93
CA ILE A 230 1.32 8.08 -17.55
C ILE A 230 1.36 6.66 -16.99
N VAL A 231 0.26 5.92 -17.14
CA VAL A 231 0.14 4.55 -16.61
C VAL A 231 1.14 3.61 -17.29
N LEU A 232 1.31 3.75 -18.60
CA LEU A 232 2.28 2.96 -19.35
C LEU A 232 3.72 3.27 -18.93
N GLU A 233 4.06 4.54 -18.72
CA GLU A 233 5.39 4.96 -18.24
C GLU A 233 5.68 4.41 -16.83
N VAL A 234 4.70 4.49 -15.92
CA VAL A 234 4.78 3.89 -14.58
C VAL A 234 4.97 2.36 -14.68
N GLU A 235 4.15 1.69 -15.49
CA GLU A 235 4.23 0.23 -15.66
C GLU A 235 5.61 -0.17 -16.17
N ASN A 236 6.12 0.51 -17.20
CA ASN A 236 7.43 0.26 -17.78
C ASN A 236 8.56 0.51 -16.76
N ALA A 237 8.51 1.61 -16.01
CA ALA A 237 9.51 1.89 -14.97
C ALA A 237 9.58 0.76 -13.93
N ILE A 238 8.43 0.24 -13.49
CA ILE A 238 8.36 -0.88 -12.56
C ILE A 238 8.83 -2.20 -13.21
N ARG A 239 8.42 -2.49 -14.46
CA ARG A 239 8.89 -3.69 -15.19
C ARG A 239 10.41 -3.70 -15.35
N VAL A 240 11.00 -2.57 -15.75
CA VAL A 240 12.45 -2.41 -15.87
C VAL A 240 13.11 -2.66 -14.52
N LYS A 241 12.60 -2.06 -13.44
CA LYS A 241 13.17 -2.28 -12.10
C LYS A 241 13.13 -3.75 -11.66
N LEU A 242 12.07 -4.46 -12.02
CA LEU A 242 11.86 -5.85 -11.64
C LEU A 242 12.46 -6.87 -12.62
N ASN A 243 13.12 -6.42 -13.69
CA ASN A 243 13.59 -7.27 -14.81
C ASN A 243 12.47 -8.11 -15.44
N GLN A 244 11.28 -7.52 -15.61
CA GLN A 244 10.08 -8.15 -16.19
C GLN A 244 9.62 -7.44 -17.47
N VAL A 245 10.58 -6.89 -18.23
CA VAL A 245 10.32 -6.32 -19.55
C VAL A 245 9.94 -7.46 -20.49
N LYS A 246 8.83 -7.31 -21.22
CA LYS A 246 8.46 -8.29 -22.24
C LYS A 246 9.51 -8.26 -23.35
N PRO A 247 9.97 -9.40 -23.89
CA PRO A 247 10.75 -9.41 -25.12
C PRO A 247 9.99 -8.62 -26.20
N ALA A 248 10.73 -7.82 -26.97
CA ALA A 248 10.18 -7.05 -28.08
C ALA A 248 9.59 -7.96 -29.17
#